data_AF-A0AAU9ZUC0-F1
#
_entry.id   AF-A0AAU9ZUC0-F1
#
_cell.length_a   1.000
_cell.length_b   1.000
_cell.length_c   1.000
_cell.angle_alpha   90.00
_cell.angle_beta   90.00
_cell.angle_gamma   90.00
#
_symmetry.space_group_name_H-M   'P 1'
#
loop_
_entity.id
_entity.type
_entity.pdbx_description
1 polymer ?
#
loop_
_entity_poly.entity_id
_entity_poly.type
_entity_poly.pdbx_seq_one_letter_code
_entity_poly.pdbx_strand_id
1 'polypeptide(L)'
;MKWVTFLLLLFVSDSAFSRGLFRRDAHKSEIAHRFNDLGEQHFKGLVLIAFSQYLQKCPYEEHVKLVNEVTDFAKTCVADESAENCGKSLHTLFGDKLCAIPNLRENYGELADCCAKQEPERNECFLKHKDDHPNLPPFVRPEAEAMCTSFQENAAAFMGHYLHEVARRHPYFYAPELLYYAEKYSAVMTECCGEADKAACMTPKLDALKEKALASSVHQRLKCSSLQRFGQRAFKAWAVARMSQKFPKADFAEITKLATDLTKVTEECCHGDLLECADDRAELAKYMCENQASISSKLQVCCDKPVLKKSHCLAEVENDEMPTDLPSLAADFVEDKEVCKNYAEAKDVFLGTFLYEYSRRHPDYSIALLLRLAKKYEATLEKCCAEADPSACYGTVLDEFQPLVEEPKNLVKANCELFEKLGEYGFQNALLVRYTQKAPQVSTPTLVEASRSLGKVGSKCCTLPEAERLPCVEDYLTAILNRVCVLHEKTPVSEQVTKCCTGSVVERRPCFSALPVDETYVPKEFKAETFTFHADICTLPEKEKQMKKQTALAELVKHKPKATGDQLKTVMGEFAAFLDKCCKADDKEACFSEDGPKLVASSQAALA
;
A
#
# COMPACT_ATOMS: atom_id res chain seq x y z
N MET A 1 5.95 31.95 34.56
CA MET A 1 4.76 32.64 34.00
C MET A 1 4.59 32.52 32.49
N LYS A 2 5.64 32.35 31.65
CA LYS A 2 5.48 32.15 30.19
C LYS A 2 5.16 30.70 29.76
N TRP A 3 5.60 29.69 30.53
CA TRP A 3 5.36 28.27 30.25
C TRP A 3 3.93 27.81 30.56
N VAL A 4 3.33 28.35 31.62
CA VAL A 4 1.94 28.03 32.04
C VAL A 4 0.93 28.53 31.02
N THR A 5 1.19 29.68 30.37
CA THR A 5 0.34 30.22 29.31
C THR A 5 0.46 29.42 28.01
N PHE A 6 1.63 28.82 27.72
CA PHE A 6 1.83 27.95 26.56
C PHE A 6 1.15 26.59 26.72
N LEU A 7 1.24 26.01 27.93
CA LEU A 7 0.52 24.79 28.29
C LEU A 7 -1.00 24.99 28.28
N LEU A 8 -1.51 26.13 28.77
CA LEU A 8 -2.94 26.43 28.73
C LEU A 8 -3.49 26.62 27.30
N LEU A 9 -2.68 27.13 26.36
CA LEU A 9 -3.07 27.21 24.94
C LEU A 9 -3.16 25.81 24.29
N LEU A 10 -2.34 24.85 24.71
CA LEU A 10 -2.41 23.45 24.25
C LEU A 10 -3.60 22.67 24.86
N PHE A 11 -3.92 22.91 26.14
CA PHE A 11 -5.04 22.22 26.81
C PHE A 11 -6.43 22.62 26.30
N VAL A 12 -6.62 23.88 25.85
CA VAL A 12 -7.87 24.31 25.19
C VAL A 12 -8.03 23.64 23.81
N SER A 13 -6.92 23.24 23.18
CA SER A 13 -6.90 22.46 21.94
C SER A 13 -6.87 20.94 22.11
N ASP A 14 -7.08 20.37 23.30
CA ASP A 14 -7.19 18.91 23.45
C ASP A 14 -8.54 18.47 24.05
N SER A 15 -9.15 19.30 24.90
CA SER A 15 -10.40 18.95 25.61
C SER A 15 -11.68 19.27 24.83
N ALA A 16 -11.60 20.06 23.75
CA ALA A 16 -12.73 20.28 22.84
C ALA A 16 -12.73 19.30 21.63
N PHE A 17 -11.62 18.60 21.34
CA PHE A 17 -11.45 17.83 20.09
C PHE A 17 -12.23 16.52 20.00
N SER A 18 -12.83 16.03 21.10
CA SER A 18 -13.48 14.72 21.11
C SER A 18 -14.99 14.75 20.85
N ARG A 19 -15.64 15.93 20.85
CA ARG A 19 -17.05 16.07 20.45
C ARG A 19 -17.29 17.43 19.80
N GLY A 20 -17.14 17.46 18.47
CA GLY A 20 -17.54 18.59 17.63
C GLY A 20 -16.66 19.83 17.79
N LEU A 21 -15.47 19.83 17.19
CA LEU A 21 -14.75 21.08 16.93
C LEU A 21 -14.94 21.48 15.48
N PHE A 22 -15.71 22.55 15.33
CA PHE A 22 -15.59 23.59 14.31
C PHE A 22 -14.88 23.17 13.03
N ARG A 23 -15.69 22.76 12.04
CA ARG A 23 -15.49 23.24 10.66
C ARG A 23 -15.11 24.71 10.77
N ARG A 24 -13.84 25.06 10.49
CA ARG A 24 -13.46 26.41 10.01
C ARG A 24 -14.55 26.77 9.00
N ASP A 25 -15.35 27.79 9.30
CA ASP A 25 -16.63 28.11 8.65
C ASP A 25 -16.92 27.21 7.45
N ALA A 26 -17.66 26.11 7.67
CA ALA A 26 -17.99 25.18 6.60
C ALA A 26 -18.45 26.01 5.41
N HIS A 27 -17.70 25.98 4.31
CA HIS A 27 -18.05 26.77 3.14
C HIS A 27 -19.52 26.51 2.85
N LYS A 28 -20.30 27.59 2.62
CA LYS A 28 -21.76 27.47 2.45
C LYS A 28 -22.11 26.44 1.39
N SER A 29 -21.26 26.29 0.37
CA SER A 29 -21.27 25.19 -0.58
C SER A 29 -19.90 24.53 -0.69
N GLU A 30 -19.79 23.31 -0.15
CA GLU A 30 -18.55 22.52 -0.19
C GLU A 30 -18.19 22.11 -1.63
N ILE A 31 -19.20 21.77 -2.45
CA ILE A 31 -18.98 21.40 -3.86
C ILE A 31 -18.50 22.59 -4.70
N ALA A 32 -19.00 23.80 -4.44
CA ALA A 32 -18.54 25.00 -5.14
C ALA A 32 -17.10 25.34 -4.75
N HIS A 33 -16.79 25.25 -3.44
CA HIS A 33 -15.44 25.46 -2.94
C HIS A 33 -14.43 24.51 -3.60
N ARG A 34 -14.67 23.18 -3.57
CA ARG A 34 -13.76 22.21 -4.19
C ARG A 34 -13.67 22.38 -5.71
N PHE A 35 -14.76 22.76 -6.38
CA PHE A 35 -14.72 23.02 -7.82
C PHE A 35 -13.81 24.21 -8.17
N ASN A 36 -13.87 25.29 -7.38
CA ASN A 36 -13.05 26.48 -7.58
C ASN A 36 -11.56 26.20 -7.31
N ASP A 37 -11.24 25.46 -6.24
CA ASP A 37 -9.86 25.26 -5.80
C ASP A 37 -9.12 24.25 -6.70
N LEU A 38 -9.81 23.19 -7.13
CA LEU A 38 -9.21 22.14 -7.96
C LEU A 38 -9.22 22.47 -9.46
N GLY A 39 -10.18 23.29 -9.89
CA GLY A 39 -10.51 23.53 -11.30
C GLY A 39 -11.24 22.35 -11.97
N GLU A 40 -11.97 22.64 -13.05
CA GLU A 40 -12.88 21.68 -13.67
C GLU A 40 -12.20 20.36 -14.09
N GLN A 41 -10.99 20.41 -14.64
CA GLN A 41 -10.29 19.22 -15.12
C GLN A 41 -9.98 18.23 -13.98
N HIS A 42 -9.38 18.70 -12.88
CA HIS A 42 -9.06 17.82 -11.75
C HIS A 42 -10.32 17.40 -11.01
N PHE A 43 -11.31 18.30 -10.86
CA PHE A 43 -12.61 17.98 -10.28
C PHE A 43 -13.27 16.81 -11.01
N LYS A 44 -13.42 16.89 -12.34
CA LYS A 44 -14.00 15.80 -13.16
C LYS A 44 -13.21 14.49 -13.02
N GLY A 45 -11.88 14.57 -13.03
CA GLY A 45 -11.01 13.42 -12.85
C GLY A 45 -11.21 12.73 -11.50
N LEU A 46 -11.25 13.50 -10.41
CA LEU A 46 -11.43 12.97 -9.06
C LEU A 46 -12.84 12.38 -8.85
N VAL A 47 -13.89 13.02 -9.39
CA VAL A 47 -15.25 12.48 -9.34
C VAL A 47 -15.36 11.18 -10.14
N LEU A 48 -14.70 11.08 -11.32
CA LEU A 48 -14.65 9.85 -12.10
C LEU A 48 -13.94 8.72 -11.34
N ILE A 49 -12.82 9.04 -10.67
CA ILE A 49 -12.11 8.08 -9.82
C ILE A 49 -13.02 7.64 -8.68
N ALA A 50 -13.69 8.57 -7.98
CA ALA A 50 -14.60 8.25 -6.88
C ALA A 50 -15.66 7.24 -7.31
N PHE A 51 -16.43 7.54 -8.35
CA PHE A 51 -17.47 6.62 -8.85
C PHE A 51 -16.88 5.28 -9.29
N SER A 52 -15.74 5.28 -9.99
CA SER A 52 -15.08 4.04 -10.41
C SER A 52 -14.60 3.17 -9.24
N GLN A 53 -14.18 3.79 -8.13
CA GLN A 53 -13.77 3.08 -6.92
C GLN A 53 -14.97 2.51 -6.14
N TYR A 54 -16.10 3.22 -6.07
CA TYR A 54 -17.31 2.75 -5.38
C TYR A 54 -18.10 1.73 -6.22
N LEU A 55 -18.16 1.92 -7.54
CA LEU A 55 -18.99 1.17 -8.47
C LEU A 55 -18.14 0.45 -9.50
N GLN A 56 -17.31 -0.47 -9.02
CA GLN A 56 -16.27 -1.12 -9.83
C GLN A 56 -16.80 -1.98 -10.99
N LYS A 57 -18.10 -2.28 -11.05
CA LYS A 57 -18.73 -3.08 -12.11
C LYS A 57 -19.39 -2.22 -13.20
N CYS A 58 -19.65 -0.95 -12.93
CA CYS A 58 -20.35 -0.06 -13.86
C CYS A 58 -19.45 0.24 -15.06
N PRO A 59 -20.04 0.34 -16.27
CA PRO A 59 -19.28 0.71 -17.47
C PRO A 59 -18.87 2.19 -17.41
N TYR A 60 -17.86 2.53 -18.21
CA TYR A 60 -17.30 3.88 -18.24
C TYR A 60 -18.32 4.96 -18.59
N GLU A 61 -19.19 4.68 -19.56
CA GLU A 61 -20.16 5.63 -20.10
C GLU A 61 -21.18 6.08 -19.04
N GLU A 62 -21.57 5.17 -18.15
CA GLU A 62 -22.47 5.49 -17.03
C GLU A 62 -21.77 6.37 -15.99
N HIS A 63 -20.49 6.12 -15.70
CA HIS A 63 -19.74 7.01 -14.82
C HIS A 63 -19.54 8.41 -15.42
N VAL A 64 -19.30 8.52 -16.73
CA VAL A 64 -19.16 9.83 -17.39
C VAL A 64 -20.44 10.65 -17.30
N LYS A 65 -21.62 10.02 -17.42
CA LYS A 65 -22.91 10.70 -17.21
C LYS A 65 -23.00 11.27 -15.80
N LEU A 66 -22.73 10.46 -14.77
CA LEU A 66 -22.75 10.90 -13.37
C LEU A 66 -21.73 12.03 -13.11
N VAL A 67 -20.52 11.94 -13.66
CA VAL A 67 -19.49 12.98 -13.56
C VAL A 67 -20.00 14.29 -14.15
N ASN A 68 -20.61 14.27 -15.34
CA ASN A 68 -21.14 15.46 -15.97
C ASN A 68 -22.29 16.06 -15.15
N GLU A 69 -23.22 15.24 -14.66
CA GLU A 69 -24.32 15.72 -13.79
C GLU A 69 -23.80 16.40 -12.50
N VAL A 70 -22.80 15.80 -11.84
CA VAL A 70 -22.18 16.39 -10.65
C VAL A 70 -21.43 17.68 -11.00
N THR A 71 -20.77 17.73 -12.16
CA THR A 71 -20.04 18.91 -12.63
C THR A 71 -20.97 20.07 -12.94
N ASP A 72 -22.09 19.81 -13.61
CA ASP A 72 -23.08 20.83 -13.94
C ASP A 72 -23.78 21.36 -12.67
N PHE A 73 -24.03 20.47 -11.70
CA PHE A 73 -24.50 20.86 -10.38
C PHE A 73 -23.47 21.73 -9.64
N ALA A 74 -22.18 21.36 -9.67
CA ALA A 74 -21.10 22.18 -9.09
C ALA A 74 -21.06 23.59 -9.70
N LYS A 75 -21.15 23.71 -11.03
CA LYS A 75 -21.21 25.01 -11.74
C LYS A 75 -22.41 25.84 -11.31
N THR A 76 -23.56 25.20 -11.10
CA THR A 76 -24.76 25.87 -10.58
C THR A 76 -24.51 26.43 -9.18
N CYS A 77 -23.91 25.64 -8.29
CA CYS A 77 -23.58 26.08 -6.94
C CYS A 77 -22.47 27.14 -6.89
N VAL A 78 -21.56 27.17 -7.86
CA VAL A 78 -20.57 28.26 -8.02
C VAL A 78 -21.25 29.56 -8.44
N ALA A 79 -22.27 29.48 -9.30
CA ALA A 79 -23.03 30.65 -9.73
C ALA A 79 -23.94 31.20 -8.61
N ASP A 80 -24.53 30.33 -7.78
CA ASP A 80 -25.33 30.69 -6.62
C ASP A 80 -25.21 29.63 -5.51
N GLU A 81 -24.39 29.92 -4.49
CA GLU A 81 -24.20 29.01 -3.34
C GLU A 81 -25.47 28.82 -2.50
N SER A 82 -26.48 29.68 -2.65
CA SER A 82 -27.77 29.57 -1.96
C SER A 82 -28.79 28.71 -2.69
N ALA A 83 -28.47 28.25 -3.90
CA ALA A 83 -29.33 27.36 -4.67
C ALA A 83 -29.61 26.04 -3.94
N GLU A 84 -30.73 25.40 -4.30
CA GLU A 84 -31.20 24.20 -3.63
C GLU A 84 -30.13 23.10 -3.64
N ASN A 85 -29.95 22.43 -2.49
CA ASN A 85 -28.99 21.35 -2.29
C ASN A 85 -27.49 21.74 -2.30
N CYS A 86 -27.11 22.98 -2.59
CA CYS A 86 -25.70 23.40 -2.61
C CYS A 86 -25.03 23.36 -1.23
N GLY A 87 -25.80 23.48 -0.15
CA GLY A 87 -25.30 23.35 1.24
C GLY A 87 -25.16 21.91 1.77
N LYS A 88 -25.45 20.89 0.95
CA LYS A 88 -25.24 19.49 1.34
C LYS A 88 -23.74 19.14 1.36
N SER A 89 -23.36 18.17 2.20
CA SER A 89 -22.00 17.61 2.18
C SER A 89 -21.74 16.83 0.89
N LEU A 90 -20.46 16.71 0.50
CA LEU A 90 -20.06 15.93 -0.67
C LEU A 90 -20.52 14.47 -0.58
N HIS A 91 -20.38 13.82 0.59
CA HIS A 91 -20.92 12.48 0.85
C HIS A 91 -22.42 12.37 0.58
N THR A 92 -23.19 13.37 1.00
CA THR A 92 -24.64 13.36 0.76
C THR A 92 -24.91 13.42 -0.74
N LEU A 93 -24.28 14.36 -1.44
CA LEU A 93 -24.46 14.55 -2.89
C LEU A 93 -24.04 13.31 -3.69
N PHE A 94 -22.89 12.72 -3.37
CA PHE A 94 -22.39 11.54 -4.08
C PHE A 94 -23.18 10.29 -3.72
N GLY A 95 -23.50 10.09 -2.44
CA GLY A 95 -24.35 8.99 -1.99
C GLY A 95 -25.75 9.03 -2.62
N ASP A 96 -26.36 10.21 -2.74
CA ASP A 96 -27.65 10.38 -3.42
C ASP A 96 -27.55 9.98 -4.91
N LYS A 97 -26.45 10.34 -5.59
CA LYS A 97 -26.17 9.92 -6.98
C LYS A 97 -25.94 8.41 -7.11
N LEU A 98 -25.19 7.80 -6.19
CA LEU A 98 -24.99 6.34 -6.15
C LEU A 98 -26.33 5.61 -5.99
N CYS A 99 -27.21 6.12 -5.13
CA CYS A 99 -28.52 5.51 -4.85
C CYS A 99 -29.57 5.74 -5.94
N ALA A 100 -29.37 6.72 -6.82
CA ALA A 100 -30.23 6.99 -7.95
C ALA A 100 -29.94 6.10 -9.17
N ILE A 101 -28.90 5.25 -9.11
CA ILE A 101 -28.52 4.37 -10.23
C ILE A 101 -29.59 3.31 -10.46
N PRO A 102 -30.14 3.20 -11.70
CA PRO A 102 -31.09 2.16 -12.04
C PRO A 102 -30.50 0.77 -11.80
N ASN A 103 -31.31 -0.15 -11.26
CA ASN A 103 -30.93 -1.54 -11.03
C ASN A 103 -29.68 -1.73 -10.15
N LEU A 104 -29.39 -0.79 -9.23
CA LEU A 104 -28.26 -0.88 -8.29
C LEU A 104 -28.24 -2.23 -7.54
N ARG A 105 -29.41 -2.68 -7.07
CA ARG A 105 -29.55 -3.96 -6.36
C ARG A 105 -29.24 -5.17 -7.25
N GLU A 106 -29.62 -5.14 -8.53
CA GLU A 106 -29.35 -6.23 -9.47
C GLU A 106 -27.84 -6.36 -9.76
N ASN A 107 -27.16 -5.22 -9.90
CA ASN A 107 -25.74 -5.19 -10.25
C ASN A 107 -24.78 -5.36 -9.06
N TYR A 108 -25.19 -4.89 -7.87
CA TYR A 108 -24.33 -4.80 -6.68
C TYR A 108 -24.86 -5.47 -5.41
N GLY A 109 -26.05 -6.08 -5.46
CA GLY A 109 -26.60 -6.85 -4.34
C GLY A 109 -26.74 -6.01 -3.07
N GLU A 110 -26.06 -6.44 -2.00
CA GLU A 110 -26.09 -5.85 -0.65
C GLU A 110 -25.63 -4.39 -0.60
N LEU A 111 -24.85 -3.91 -1.58
CA LEU A 111 -24.47 -2.50 -1.66
C LEU A 111 -25.71 -1.59 -1.75
N ALA A 112 -26.81 -2.05 -2.36
CA ALA A 112 -28.04 -1.28 -2.42
C ALA A 112 -28.69 -1.07 -1.04
N ASP A 113 -28.39 -1.91 -0.05
CA ASP A 113 -28.88 -1.76 1.32
C ASP A 113 -28.22 -0.57 2.03
N CYS A 114 -27.06 -0.10 1.54
CA CYS A 114 -26.43 1.13 2.02
C CYS A 114 -27.32 2.37 1.81
N CYS A 115 -28.14 2.38 0.75
CA CYS A 115 -29.02 3.50 0.43
C CYS A 115 -30.16 3.73 1.43
N ALA A 116 -30.42 2.77 2.32
CA ALA A 116 -31.37 2.93 3.41
C ALA A 116 -30.77 3.62 4.66
N LYS A 117 -29.44 3.84 4.67
CA LYS A 117 -28.71 4.48 5.78
C LYS A 117 -28.58 5.99 5.53
N GLN A 118 -28.35 6.74 6.60
CA GLN A 118 -27.97 8.16 6.53
C GLN A 118 -26.45 8.30 6.61
N GLU A 119 -25.92 9.49 6.32
CA GLU A 119 -24.50 9.77 6.55
C GLU A 119 -24.20 9.97 8.04
N PRO A 120 -23.05 9.51 8.55
CA PRO A 120 -21.91 8.90 7.82
C PRO A 120 -22.01 7.38 7.60
N GLU A 121 -23.00 6.68 8.16
CA GLU A 121 -23.10 5.22 8.10
C GLU A 121 -23.32 4.69 6.67
N ARG A 122 -23.93 5.51 5.80
CA ARG A 122 -24.10 5.21 4.38
C ARG A 122 -22.76 5.15 3.66
N ASN A 123 -21.89 6.16 3.80
CA ASN A 123 -20.54 6.12 3.24
C ASN A 123 -19.73 4.93 3.79
N GLU A 124 -19.75 4.70 5.11
CA GLU A 124 -19.06 3.54 5.70
C GLU A 124 -19.54 2.21 5.13
N CYS A 125 -20.83 2.09 4.86
CA CYS A 125 -21.41 0.93 4.19
C CYS A 125 -20.87 0.78 2.76
N PHE A 126 -20.87 1.85 1.96
CA PHE A 126 -20.32 1.82 0.60
C PHE A 126 -18.82 1.45 0.58
N LEU A 127 -18.02 1.99 1.52
CA LEU A 127 -16.60 1.68 1.64
C LEU A 127 -16.35 0.18 1.90
N LYS A 128 -17.19 -0.48 2.71
CA LYS A 128 -17.08 -1.92 2.99
C LYS A 128 -17.33 -2.78 1.75
N HIS A 129 -18.03 -2.26 0.73
CA HIS A 129 -18.27 -2.96 -0.53
C HIS A 129 -17.20 -2.72 -1.61
N LYS A 130 -16.18 -1.87 -1.34
CA LYS A 130 -15.01 -1.77 -2.21
C LYS A 130 -14.27 -3.11 -2.26
N ASP A 131 -14.11 -3.67 -3.44
CA ASP A 131 -13.50 -4.97 -3.66
C ASP A 131 -12.02 -4.83 -4.06
N ASP A 132 -11.12 -5.22 -3.16
CA ASP A 132 -9.66 -5.24 -3.38
C ASP A 132 -9.19 -6.29 -4.42
N HIS A 133 -10.05 -7.22 -4.79
CA HIS A 133 -9.80 -8.22 -5.83
C HIS A 133 -11.05 -8.43 -6.69
N PRO A 134 -11.44 -7.38 -7.45
CA PRO A 134 -12.65 -7.43 -8.23
C PRO A 134 -12.45 -8.43 -9.38
N ASN A 135 -13.45 -9.25 -9.66
CA ASN A 135 -13.42 -10.23 -10.74
C ASN A 135 -13.62 -9.55 -12.11
N LEU A 136 -12.72 -8.62 -12.45
CA LEU A 136 -12.72 -7.90 -13.72
C LEU A 136 -11.85 -8.64 -14.74
N PRO A 137 -12.20 -8.58 -16.03
CA PRO A 137 -11.32 -9.06 -17.09
C PRO A 137 -9.93 -8.42 -16.98
N PRO A 138 -8.87 -9.17 -17.34
CA PRO A 138 -7.52 -8.62 -17.41
C PRO A 138 -7.51 -7.33 -18.23
N PHE A 139 -6.82 -6.30 -17.75
CA PHE A 139 -6.64 -5.07 -18.51
C PHE A 139 -5.68 -5.36 -19.68
N VAL A 140 -6.23 -5.48 -20.88
CA VAL A 140 -5.47 -5.71 -22.11
C VAL A 140 -5.16 -4.36 -22.74
N ARG A 141 -3.87 -4.06 -22.88
CA ARG A 141 -3.41 -2.89 -23.62
C ARG A 141 -3.63 -3.17 -25.11
N PRO A 142 -4.36 -2.31 -25.85
CA PRO A 142 -4.46 -2.43 -27.31
C PRO A 142 -3.10 -2.27 -27.99
N GLU A 143 -3.03 -2.56 -29.29
CA GLU A 143 -1.82 -2.28 -30.08
C GLU A 143 -1.50 -0.79 -30.13
N ALA A 144 -0.21 -0.45 -30.33
CA ALA A 144 0.28 0.92 -30.24
C ALA A 144 -0.43 1.87 -31.22
N GLU A 145 -0.65 1.43 -32.45
CA GLU A 145 -1.40 2.14 -33.49
C GLU A 145 -2.83 2.45 -33.03
N ALA A 146 -3.55 1.45 -32.52
CA ALA A 146 -4.92 1.61 -32.06
C ALA A 146 -5.03 2.60 -30.88
N MET A 147 -4.09 2.52 -29.93
CA MET A 147 -4.03 3.48 -28.82
C MET A 147 -3.75 4.90 -29.31
N CYS A 148 -2.83 5.08 -30.27
CA CYS A 148 -2.52 6.39 -30.82
C CYS A 148 -3.68 6.99 -31.60
N THR A 149 -4.38 6.20 -32.40
CA THR A 149 -5.60 6.63 -33.10
C THR A 149 -6.63 7.12 -32.09
N SER A 150 -6.95 6.31 -31.07
CA SER A 150 -7.93 6.69 -30.04
C SER A 150 -7.52 7.94 -29.24
N PHE A 151 -6.23 8.07 -28.92
CA PHE A 151 -5.71 9.24 -28.22
C PHE A 151 -5.75 10.51 -29.08
N GLN A 152 -5.46 10.42 -30.38
CA GLN A 152 -5.54 11.55 -31.31
C GLN A 152 -6.99 11.96 -31.62
N GLU A 153 -7.91 11.00 -31.69
CA GLU A 153 -9.35 11.26 -31.86
C GLU A 153 -9.94 12.00 -30.65
N ASN A 154 -9.66 11.51 -29.44
CA ASN A 154 -10.14 12.15 -28.21
C ASN A 154 -9.26 11.82 -26.99
N ALA A 155 -8.23 12.64 -26.78
CA ALA A 155 -7.31 12.48 -25.66
C ALA A 155 -8.02 12.51 -24.29
N ALA A 156 -9.07 13.33 -24.13
CA ALA A 156 -9.79 13.45 -22.87
C ALA A 156 -10.58 12.16 -22.55
N ALA A 157 -11.30 11.60 -23.52
CA ALA A 157 -12.02 10.35 -23.35
C ALA A 157 -11.06 9.17 -23.14
N PHE A 158 -9.96 9.12 -23.89
CA PHE A 158 -8.91 8.11 -23.73
C PHE A 158 -8.33 8.12 -22.31
N MET A 159 -7.98 9.30 -21.79
CA MET A 159 -7.46 9.43 -20.43
C MET A 159 -8.53 9.18 -19.35
N GLY A 160 -9.80 9.51 -19.62
CA GLY A 160 -10.92 9.14 -18.76
C GLY A 160 -11.07 7.61 -18.63
N HIS A 161 -10.98 6.87 -19.75
CA HIS A 161 -10.96 5.40 -19.71
C HIS A 161 -9.79 4.85 -18.89
N TYR A 162 -8.59 5.43 -19.02
CA TYR A 162 -7.44 5.05 -18.19
C TYR A 162 -7.73 5.23 -16.69
N LEU A 163 -8.23 6.41 -16.28
CA LEU A 163 -8.58 6.69 -14.89
C LEU A 163 -9.63 5.70 -14.37
N HIS A 164 -10.68 5.45 -15.15
CA HIS A 164 -11.74 4.51 -14.82
C HIS A 164 -11.21 3.08 -14.63
N GLU A 165 -10.45 2.55 -15.60
CA GLU A 165 -9.97 1.17 -15.60
C GLU A 165 -8.95 0.90 -14.47
N VAL A 166 -8.13 1.89 -14.12
CA VAL A 166 -7.20 1.78 -12.98
C VAL A 166 -7.93 1.91 -11.65
N ALA A 167 -8.80 2.91 -11.49
CA ALA A 167 -9.53 3.16 -10.25
C ALA A 167 -10.44 1.99 -9.87
N ARG A 168 -11.15 1.39 -10.84
CA ARG A 168 -12.04 0.24 -10.56
C ARG A 168 -11.30 -1.05 -10.18
N ARG A 169 -10.02 -1.19 -10.56
CA ARG A 169 -9.17 -2.34 -10.16
C ARG A 169 -8.45 -2.10 -8.83
N HIS A 170 -8.33 -0.84 -8.43
CA HIS A 170 -7.62 -0.40 -7.24
C HIS A 170 -8.50 0.60 -6.48
N PRO A 171 -9.54 0.15 -5.75
CA PRO A 171 -10.56 1.03 -5.19
C PRO A 171 -10.08 1.92 -4.03
N TYR A 172 -8.82 1.76 -3.63
CA TYR A 172 -8.11 2.59 -2.65
C TYR A 172 -6.87 3.28 -3.25
N PHE A 173 -6.76 3.36 -4.59
CA PHE A 173 -5.67 4.10 -5.22
C PHE A 173 -5.72 5.57 -4.76
N TYR A 174 -4.57 6.14 -4.40
CA TYR A 174 -4.47 7.53 -3.99
C TYR A 174 -4.83 8.48 -5.16
N ALA A 175 -6.02 9.06 -5.12
CA ALA A 175 -6.63 9.69 -6.29
C ALA A 175 -5.81 10.85 -6.91
N PRO A 176 -5.19 11.75 -6.12
CA PRO A 176 -4.29 12.77 -6.67
C PRO A 176 -3.09 12.18 -7.41
N GLU A 177 -2.51 11.09 -6.91
CA GLU A 177 -1.42 10.39 -7.60
C GLU A 177 -1.90 9.71 -8.88
N LEU A 178 -3.13 9.21 -8.92
CA LEU A 178 -3.68 8.62 -10.15
C LEU A 178 -3.82 9.67 -11.26
N LEU A 179 -4.20 10.91 -10.92
CA LEU A 179 -4.17 12.02 -11.87
C LEU A 179 -2.75 12.33 -12.35
N TYR A 180 -1.76 12.32 -11.45
CA TYR A 180 -0.36 12.47 -11.84
C TYR A 180 0.10 11.35 -12.81
N TYR A 181 -0.23 10.09 -12.54
CA TYR A 181 0.09 8.99 -13.44
C TYR A 181 -0.64 9.11 -14.78
N ALA A 182 -1.85 9.67 -14.80
CA ALA A 182 -2.56 9.99 -16.04
C ALA A 182 -1.83 11.08 -16.85
N GLU A 183 -1.32 12.15 -16.24
CA GLU A 183 -0.48 13.14 -16.95
C GLU A 183 0.77 12.49 -17.55
N LYS A 184 1.41 11.57 -16.81
CA LYS A 184 2.60 10.84 -17.30
C LYS A 184 2.25 9.90 -18.44
N TYR A 185 1.12 9.19 -18.35
CA TYR A 185 0.65 8.33 -19.43
C TYR A 185 0.37 9.16 -20.68
N SER A 186 -0.36 10.27 -20.54
CA SER A 186 -0.64 11.20 -21.64
C SER A 186 0.64 11.73 -22.28
N ALA A 187 1.67 12.05 -21.50
CA ALA A 187 2.97 12.50 -22.04
C ALA A 187 3.66 11.43 -22.87
N VAL A 188 3.62 10.15 -22.44
CA VAL A 188 4.14 9.02 -23.22
C VAL A 188 3.37 8.86 -24.52
N MET A 189 2.04 9.01 -24.50
CA MET A 189 1.22 8.98 -25.72
C MET A 189 1.59 10.12 -26.68
N THR A 190 1.68 11.35 -26.17
CA THR A 190 2.05 12.52 -26.98
C THR A 190 3.43 12.36 -27.63
N GLU A 191 4.42 11.83 -26.89
CA GLU A 191 5.76 11.58 -27.41
C GLU A 191 5.76 10.45 -28.44
N CYS A 192 5.28 9.26 -28.06
CA CYS A 192 5.48 8.05 -28.87
C CYS A 192 4.53 7.94 -30.07
N CYS A 193 3.40 8.65 -30.10
CA CYS A 193 2.51 8.61 -31.26
C CYS A 193 3.07 9.34 -32.49
N GLY A 194 4.09 10.19 -32.31
CA GLY A 194 4.82 10.83 -33.40
C GLY A 194 5.98 10.00 -33.97
N GLU A 195 6.37 8.91 -33.29
CA GLU A 195 7.50 8.07 -33.69
C GLU A 195 7.15 7.09 -34.81
N ALA A 196 8.17 6.71 -35.60
CA ALA A 196 8.02 5.74 -36.68
C ALA A 196 7.65 4.35 -36.14
N ASP A 197 8.35 3.90 -35.09
CA ASP A 197 8.03 2.68 -34.35
C ASP A 197 7.40 3.02 -33.00
N LYS A 198 6.08 3.16 -33.01
CA LYS A 198 5.29 3.54 -31.84
C LYS A 198 5.38 2.50 -30.73
N ALA A 199 5.38 1.20 -31.10
CA ALA A 199 5.40 0.11 -30.14
C ALA A 199 6.74 0.05 -29.38
N ALA A 200 7.86 0.24 -30.09
CA ALA A 200 9.19 0.28 -29.49
C ALA A 200 9.37 1.48 -28.55
N CYS A 201 8.79 2.64 -28.87
CA CYS A 201 8.81 3.80 -27.97
C CYS A 201 7.89 3.60 -26.75
N MET A 202 6.66 3.18 -26.98
CA MET A 202 5.57 3.26 -26.00
C MET A 202 5.60 2.13 -24.97
N THR A 203 5.79 0.88 -25.43
CA THR A 203 5.70 -0.31 -24.57
C THR A 203 6.60 -0.25 -23.34
N PRO A 204 7.93 0.00 -23.46
CA PRO A 204 8.81 0.02 -22.29
C PRO A 204 8.46 1.16 -21.32
N LYS A 205 8.06 2.34 -21.83
CA LYS A 205 7.68 3.49 -21.00
C LYS A 205 6.40 3.23 -20.20
N LEU A 206 5.39 2.66 -20.85
CA LEU A 206 4.12 2.32 -20.19
C LEU A 206 4.26 1.15 -19.21
N ASP A 207 5.15 0.20 -19.47
CA ASP A 207 5.43 -0.90 -18.54
C ASP A 207 6.12 -0.41 -17.27
N ALA A 208 7.12 0.48 -17.41
CA ALA A 208 7.77 1.13 -16.28
C ALA A 208 6.77 2.01 -15.49
N LEU A 209 5.88 2.73 -16.17
CA LEU A 209 4.85 3.55 -15.53
C LEU A 209 3.85 2.68 -14.75
N LYS A 210 3.41 1.56 -15.34
CA LYS A 210 2.52 0.58 -14.70
C LYS A 210 3.15 0.02 -13.43
N GLU A 211 4.43 -0.32 -13.44
CA GLU A 211 5.11 -0.84 -12.25
C GLU A 211 5.08 0.18 -11.10
N LYS A 212 5.38 1.45 -11.39
CA LYS A 212 5.34 2.54 -10.40
C LYS A 212 3.93 2.77 -9.86
N ALA A 213 2.93 2.82 -10.74
CA ALA A 213 1.53 3.00 -10.34
C ALA A 213 1.02 1.85 -9.46
N LEU A 214 1.37 0.59 -9.78
CA LEU A 214 1.01 -0.56 -8.96
C LEU A 214 1.68 -0.52 -7.58
N ALA A 215 2.94 -0.11 -7.50
CA ALA A 215 3.61 0.09 -6.20
C ALA A 215 2.89 1.16 -5.37
N SER A 216 2.55 2.30 -5.97
CA SER A 216 1.79 3.38 -5.32
C SER A 216 0.43 2.91 -4.80
N SER A 217 -0.30 2.13 -5.60
CA SER A 217 -1.57 1.50 -5.20
C SER A 217 -1.44 0.63 -3.94
N VAL A 218 -0.43 -0.25 -3.91
CA VAL A 218 -0.19 -1.14 -2.75
C VAL A 218 0.21 -0.34 -1.51
N HIS A 219 1.08 0.68 -1.66
CA HIS A 219 1.46 1.55 -0.54
C HIS A 219 0.26 2.34 0.00
N GLN A 220 -0.59 2.89 -0.85
CA GLN A 220 -1.81 3.55 -0.38
C GLN A 220 -2.75 2.57 0.32
N ARG A 221 -2.92 1.36 -0.22
CA ARG A 221 -3.75 0.34 0.43
C ARG A 221 -3.25 -0.05 1.82
N LEU A 222 -1.93 -0.08 2.02
CA LEU A 222 -1.31 -0.25 3.35
C LEU A 222 -1.71 0.88 4.28
N LYS A 223 -1.62 2.14 3.84
CA LYS A 223 -2.02 3.30 4.66
C LYS A 223 -3.49 3.22 5.08
N CYS A 224 -4.38 2.90 4.14
CA CYS A 224 -5.81 2.74 4.43
C CYS A 224 -6.08 1.56 5.38
N SER A 225 -5.44 0.41 5.16
CA SER A 225 -5.52 -0.71 6.11
C SER A 225 -5.06 -0.33 7.52
N SER A 226 -3.99 0.46 7.61
CA SER A 226 -3.43 0.87 8.89
C SER A 226 -4.40 1.77 9.65
N LEU A 227 -5.00 2.76 8.97
CA LEU A 227 -6.03 3.62 9.55
C LEU A 227 -7.27 2.83 9.97
N GLN A 228 -7.81 1.98 9.08
CA GLN A 228 -9.02 1.20 9.33
C GLN A 228 -8.90 0.25 10.53
N ARG A 229 -7.71 -0.33 10.76
CA ARG A 229 -7.50 -1.33 11.82
C ARG A 229 -6.94 -0.78 13.12
N PHE A 230 -6.00 0.15 13.00
CA PHE A 230 -5.18 0.59 14.13
C PHE A 230 -5.41 2.06 14.47
N GLY A 231 -6.26 2.75 13.71
CA GLY A 231 -6.69 4.11 13.95
C GLY A 231 -5.65 5.18 13.59
N GLN A 232 -6.08 6.44 13.71
CA GLN A 232 -5.26 7.61 13.39
C GLN A 232 -3.97 7.69 14.21
N ARG A 233 -4.00 7.30 15.50
CA ARG A 233 -2.81 7.31 16.37
C ARG A 233 -1.66 6.50 15.78
N ALA A 234 -1.93 5.26 15.36
CA ALA A 234 -0.91 4.38 14.80
C ALA A 234 -0.37 4.92 13.47
N PHE A 235 -1.25 5.49 12.64
CA PHE A 235 -0.83 6.13 11.38
C PHE A 235 0.02 7.38 11.62
N LYS A 236 -0.37 8.24 12.58
CA LYS A 236 0.37 9.44 12.94
C LYS A 236 1.77 9.09 13.46
N ALA A 237 1.91 8.03 14.25
CA ALA A 237 3.22 7.53 14.67
C ALA A 237 4.08 7.10 13.47
N TRP A 238 3.51 6.36 12.51
CA TRP A 238 4.21 6.03 11.26
C TRP A 238 4.63 7.28 10.48
N ALA A 239 3.76 8.28 10.40
CA ALA A 239 4.03 9.54 9.71
C ALA A 239 5.15 10.34 10.41
N VAL A 240 5.15 10.43 11.74
CA VAL A 240 6.23 11.07 12.51
C VAL A 240 7.55 10.38 12.21
N ALA A 241 7.65 9.06 12.33
CA ALA A 241 8.88 8.33 12.06
C ALA A 241 9.40 8.56 10.63
N ARG A 242 8.50 8.49 9.63
CA ARG A 242 8.87 8.68 8.22
C ARG A 242 9.29 10.12 7.91
N MET A 243 8.61 11.11 8.48
CA MET A 243 8.94 12.51 8.28
C MET A 243 10.24 12.89 9.00
N SER A 244 10.49 12.34 10.19
CA SER A 244 11.76 12.52 10.91
C SER A 244 12.97 11.98 10.14
N GLN A 245 12.82 10.85 9.44
CA GLN A 245 13.88 10.33 8.57
C GLN A 245 14.08 11.19 7.32
N LYS A 246 12.99 11.66 6.70
CA LYS A 246 13.07 12.50 5.49
C LYS A 246 13.62 13.89 5.77
N PHE A 247 13.20 14.47 6.88
CA PHE A 247 13.45 15.86 7.26
C PHE A 247 14.14 15.94 8.63
N PRO A 248 15.33 15.33 8.80
CA PRO A 248 15.99 15.22 10.09
C PRO A 248 16.48 16.56 10.65
N LYS A 249 16.43 17.66 9.87
CA LYS A 249 16.77 19.02 10.32
C LYS A 249 15.56 19.79 10.86
N ALA A 250 14.34 19.39 10.49
CA ALA A 250 13.12 20.02 10.96
C ALA A 250 12.90 19.75 12.45
N ASP A 251 12.38 20.72 13.20
CA ASP A 251 12.07 20.54 14.61
C ASP A 251 10.83 19.65 14.83
N PHE A 252 10.60 19.24 16.08
CA PHE A 252 9.49 18.35 16.42
C PHE A 252 8.10 18.97 16.14
N ALA A 253 7.94 20.28 16.31
CA ALA A 253 6.68 20.96 16.04
C ALA A 253 6.35 20.93 14.54
N GLU A 254 7.35 21.17 13.70
CA GLU A 254 7.24 21.08 12.24
C GLU A 254 6.91 19.65 11.79
N ILE A 255 7.63 18.65 12.31
CA ILE A 255 7.35 17.23 11.99
C ILE A 255 5.95 16.80 12.41
N THR A 256 5.51 17.18 13.61
CA THR A 256 4.18 16.80 14.11
C THR A 256 3.06 17.49 13.35
N LYS A 257 3.26 18.74 12.89
CA LYS A 257 2.33 19.41 11.97
C LYS A 257 2.24 18.64 10.64
N LEU A 258 3.36 18.39 9.97
CA LEU A 258 3.38 17.65 8.71
C LEU A 258 2.77 16.26 8.83
N ALA A 259 3.04 15.56 9.94
CA ALA A 259 2.45 14.25 10.22
C ALA A 259 0.93 14.34 10.44
N THR A 260 0.44 15.41 11.08
CA THR A 260 -1.00 15.63 11.30
C THR A 260 -1.70 15.91 9.98
N ASP A 261 -1.18 16.84 9.18
CA ASP A 261 -1.76 17.20 7.88
C ASP A 261 -1.75 16.00 6.91
N LEU A 262 -0.65 15.23 6.89
CA LEU A 262 -0.59 13.99 6.09
C LEU A 262 -1.58 12.93 6.58
N THR A 263 -1.81 12.83 7.90
CA THR A 263 -2.80 11.90 8.48
C THR A 263 -4.20 12.26 8.00
N LYS A 264 -4.56 13.55 8.05
CA LYS A 264 -5.85 14.07 7.56
C LYS A 264 -6.07 13.75 6.08
N VAL A 265 -5.12 14.15 5.22
CA VAL A 265 -5.15 13.85 3.77
C VAL A 265 -5.33 12.36 3.50
N THR A 266 -4.59 11.52 4.24
CA THR A 266 -4.64 10.07 4.03
C THR A 266 -6.00 9.50 4.44
N GLU A 267 -6.54 9.96 5.57
CA GLU A 267 -7.84 9.55 6.07
C GLU A 267 -8.98 9.89 5.11
N GLU A 268 -9.04 11.14 4.65
CA GLU A 268 -10.02 11.61 3.66
C GLU A 268 -9.98 10.74 2.40
N CYS A 269 -8.78 10.53 1.84
CA CYS A 269 -8.64 9.68 0.66
C CYS A 269 -9.06 8.22 0.90
N CYS A 270 -8.77 7.67 2.08
CA CYS A 270 -9.15 6.31 2.42
C CYS A 270 -10.66 6.17 2.70
N HIS A 271 -11.32 7.25 3.12
CA HIS A 271 -12.78 7.34 3.31
C HIS A 271 -13.56 7.75 2.05
N GLY A 272 -12.86 7.96 0.93
CA GLY A 272 -13.48 8.28 -0.35
C GLY A 272 -13.79 9.77 -0.56
N ASP A 273 -13.35 10.64 0.35
CA ASP A 273 -13.41 12.10 0.24
C ASP A 273 -12.35 12.64 -0.71
N LEU A 274 -12.39 12.20 -1.97
CA LEU A 274 -11.28 12.39 -2.91
C LEU A 274 -11.08 13.86 -3.32
N LEU A 275 -12.12 14.69 -3.25
CA LEU A 275 -12.03 16.13 -3.54
C LEU A 275 -11.34 16.87 -2.40
N GLU A 276 -11.79 16.68 -1.16
CA GLU A 276 -11.14 17.25 0.02
C GLU A 276 -9.71 16.75 0.16
N CYS A 277 -9.48 15.45 0.01
CA CYS A 277 -8.14 14.88 0.03
C CYS A 277 -7.17 15.52 -0.97
N ALA A 278 -7.63 15.79 -2.21
CA ALA A 278 -6.78 16.40 -3.24
C ALA A 278 -6.45 17.86 -2.91
N ASP A 279 -7.41 18.57 -2.34
CA ASP A 279 -7.28 19.98 -1.97
C ASP A 279 -6.35 20.14 -0.77
N ASP A 280 -6.59 19.39 0.30
CA ASP A 280 -5.74 19.34 1.50
C ASP A 280 -4.32 18.87 1.16
N ARG A 281 -4.16 17.97 0.17
CA ARG A 281 -2.83 17.61 -0.33
C ARG A 281 -2.14 18.79 -1.02
N ALA A 282 -2.87 19.58 -1.81
CA ALA A 282 -2.32 20.75 -2.47
C ALA A 282 -1.93 21.82 -1.44
N GLU A 283 -2.73 22.02 -0.39
CA GLU A 283 -2.40 22.90 0.74
C GLU A 283 -1.15 22.42 1.49
N LEU A 284 -1.04 21.12 1.80
CA LEU A 284 0.15 20.56 2.42
C LEU A 284 1.40 20.74 1.54
N ALA A 285 1.28 20.50 0.23
CA ALA A 285 2.39 20.71 -0.71
C ALA A 285 2.81 22.18 -0.79
N LYS A 286 1.85 23.11 -0.73
CA LYS A 286 2.12 24.55 -0.66
C LYS A 286 2.83 24.91 0.64
N TYR A 287 2.31 24.46 1.78
CA TYR A 287 2.89 24.70 3.10
C TYR A 287 4.35 24.21 3.17
N MET A 288 4.62 22.98 2.70
CA MET A 288 5.98 22.44 2.65
C MET A 288 6.93 23.30 1.82
N CYS A 289 6.46 23.89 0.73
CA CYS A 289 7.26 24.75 -0.13
C CYS A 289 7.49 26.16 0.42
N GLU A 290 6.49 26.73 1.09
CA GLU A 290 6.62 28.02 1.78
C GLU A 290 7.57 27.94 2.98
N ASN A 291 7.67 26.76 3.61
CA ASN A 291 8.51 26.49 4.78
C ASN A 291 9.73 25.60 4.45
N GLN A 292 10.12 25.48 3.18
CA GLN A 292 11.16 24.52 2.77
C GLN A 292 12.50 24.73 3.49
N ALA A 293 12.83 25.97 3.85
CA ALA A 293 14.09 26.30 4.52
C ALA A 293 14.20 25.71 5.93
N SER A 294 13.09 25.54 6.65
CA SER A 294 13.05 24.88 7.97
C SER A 294 12.83 23.37 7.86
N ILE A 295 12.33 22.88 6.72
CA ILE A 295 12.01 21.46 6.52
C ILE A 295 13.19 20.68 5.93
N SER A 296 13.62 21.02 4.71
CA SER A 296 14.70 20.32 4.02
C SER A 296 15.20 21.07 2.80
N SER A 297 16.52 21.04 2.64
CA SER A 297 17.21 21.59 1.46
C SER A 297 16.84 20.87 0.15
N LYS A 298 16.32 19.65 0.24
CA LYS A 298 15.97 18.81 -0.91
C LYS A 298 14.63 19.18 -1.55
N LEU A 299 13.81 20.04 -0.91
CA LEU A 299 12.47 20.38 -1.41
C LEU A 299 12.48 21.35 -2.60
N GLN A 300 13.54 22.14 -2.77
CA GLN A 300 13.60 23.20 -3.81
C GLN A 300 13.34 22.65 -5.22
N VAL A 301 13.85 21.46 -5.56
CA VAL A 301 13.66 20.83 -6.87
C VAL A 301 12.19 20.50 -7.18
N CYS A 302 11.36 20.40 -6.14
CA CYS A 302 9.94 20.09 -6.22
C CYS A 302 9.05 21.34 -6.29
N CYS A 303 9.44 22.42 -5.61
CA CYS A 303 8.55 23.55 -5.33
C CYS A 303 8.17 24.41 -6.54
N ASP A 304 8.98 24.38 -7.59
CA ASP A 304 8.71 25.10 -8.85
C ASP A 304 7.83 24.29 -9.83
N LYS A 305 7.45 23.06 -9.47
CA LYS A 305 6.65 22.18 -10.34
C LYS A 305 5.14 22.50 -10.25
N PRO A 306 4.34 22.16 -11.28
CA PRO A 306 2.88 22.16 -11.21
C PRO A 306 2.35 21.26 -10.07
N VAL A 307 1.15 21.55 -9.54
CA VAL A 307 0.63 20.99 -8.27
C VAL A 307 0.71 19.47 -8.13
N LEU A 308 0.32 18.69 -9.16
CA LEU A 308 0.39 17.23 -9.12
C LEU A 308 1.84 16.73 -9.12
N LYS A 309 2.68 17.28 -10.01
CA LYS A 309 4.12 16.96 -10.09
C LYS A 309 4.89 17.40 -8.85
N LYS A 310 4.50 18.51 -8.24
CA LYS A 310 5.02 19.02 -6.96
C LYS A 310 4.68 18.05 -5.85
N SER A 311 3.41 17.70 -5.70
CA SER A 311 2.92 16.77 -4.67
C SER A 311 3.56 15.39 -4.76
N HIS A 312 3.75 14.87 -5.98
CA HIS A 312 4.48 13.62 -6.23
C HIS A 312 5.96 13.75 -5.82
N CYS A 313 6.64 14.80 -6.30
CA CYS A 313 8.05 15.04 -6.00
C CYS A 313 8.31 15.17 -4.49
N LEU A 314 7.45 15.88 -3.76
CA LEU A 314 7.54 16.02 -2.30
C LEU A 314 7.34 14.68 -1.57
N ALA A 315 6.48 13.79 -2.06
CA ALA A 315 6.34 12.45 -1.49
C ALA A 315 7.58 11.58 -1.72
N GLU A 316 8.19 11.67 -2.90
CA GLU A 316 9.32 10.85 -3.33
C GLU A 316 10.69 11.45 -2.97
N VAL A 317 10.74 12.62 -2.32
CA VAL A 317 12.01 13.27 -1.95
C VAL A 317 12.88 12.36 -1.09
N GLU A 318 14.18 12.30 -1.39
CA GLU A 318 15.14 11.54 -0.60
C GLU A 318 15.33 12.14 0.80
N ASN A 319 15.90 11.36 1.72
CA ASN A 319 16.21 11.85 3.05
C ASN A 319 17.25 12.98 2.99
N ASP A 320 17.05 14.05 3.77
CA ASP A 320 18.10 15.07 3.95
C ASP A 320 19.23 14.51 4.84
N GLU A 321 20.36 15.19 4.84
CA GLU A 321 21.52 14.86 5.66
C GLU A 321 21.19 14.99 7.15
N MET A 322 21.58 13.97 7.93
CA MET A 322 21.44 13.99 9.38
C MET A 322 22.28 15.14 9.98
N PRO A 323 21.73 15.94 10.91
CA PRO A 323 22.50 16.97 11.63
C PRO A 323 23.67 16.34 12.41
N THR A 324 24.80 17.04 12.46
CA THR A 324 26.04 16.54 13.09
C THR A 324 26.13 16.82 14.59
N ASP A 325 25.25 17.67 15.12
CA ASP A 325 25.27 18.24 16.46
C ASP A 325 24.09 17.79 17.34
N LEU A 326 23.55 16.59 17.07
CA LEU A 326 22.43 16.04 17.82
C LEU A 326 22.84 15.64 19.25
N PRO A 327 22.06 16.02 20.29
CA PRO A 327 22.34 15.63 21.66
C PRO A 327 22.17 14.11 21.85
N SER A 328 22.78 13.59 22.92
CA SER A 328 22.63 12.18 23.32
C SER A 328 21.17 11.87 23.63
N LEU A 329 20.62 10.83 23.01
CA LEU A 329 19.29 10.31 23.35
C LEU A 329 19.20 9.88 24.82
N ALA A 330 20.30 9.39 25.40
CA ALA A 330 20.32 8.95 26.78
C ALA A 330 20.02 10.12 27.74
N ALA A 331 20.44 11.34 27.41
CA ALA A 331 20.23 12.50 28.28
C ALA A 331 18.74 12.71 28.61
N ASP A 332 17.88 12.69 27.58
CA ASP A 332 16.45 13.00 27.73
C ASP A 332 15.57 11.77 28.03
N PHE A 333 15.98 10.57 27.58
CA PHE A 333 15.15 9.37 27.60
C PHE A 333 15.61 8.30 28.60
N VAL A 334 16.76 8.49 29.27
CA VAL A 334 17.36 7.53 30.22
C VAL A 334 17.95 8.20 31.46
N GLU A 335 18.69 9.30 31.32
CA GLU A 335 19.42 9.93 32.43
C GLU A 335 18.57 10.97 33.17
N ASP A 336 17.59 11.59 32.48
CA ASP A 336 16.65 12.51 33.08
C ASP A 336 15.81 11.81 34.18
N LYS A 337 15.77 12.44 35.35
CA LYS A 337 15.01 11.96 36.51
C LYS A 337 13.51 12.16 36.35
N GLU A 338 13.10 13.05 35.44
CA GLU A 338 11.70 13.36 35.17
C GLU A 338 11.10 12.47 34.07
N VAL A 339 11.80 11.46 33.53
CA VAL A 339 11.28 10.56 32.46
C VAL A 339 9.91 10.00 32.80
N CYS A 340 9.73 9.41 33.99
CA CYS A 340 8.45 8.83 34.39
C CYS A 340 7.35 9.87 34.58
N LYS A 341 7.70 11.07 35.03
CA LYS A 341 6.76 12.19 35.17
C LYS A 341 6.32 12.69 33.79
N ASN A 342 7.27 12.94 32.88
CA ASN A 342 7.00 13.37 31.51
C ASN A 342 6.14 12.33 30.77
N TYR A 343 6.43 11.04 30.97
CA TYR A 343 5.63 9.94 30.46
C TYR A 343 4.20 9.93 31.04
N ALA A 344 4.02 10.15 32.35
CA ALA A 344 2.71 10.14 32.98
C ALA A 344 1.86 11.38 32.64
N GLU A 345 2.48 12.57 32.60
CA GLU A 345 1.79 13.85 32.36
C GLU A 345 1.44 14.05 30.88
N ALA A 346 2.29 13.58 29.95
CA ALA A 346 2.15 13.82 28.52
C ALA A 346 2.62 12.63 27.66
N LYS A 347 2.11 11.43 27.96
CA LYS A 347 2.49 10.16 27.29
C LYS A 347 2.67 10.26 25.77
N ASP A 348 1.69 10.82 25.09
CA ASP A 348 1.68 10.87 23.61
C ASP A 348 2.74 11.82 23.04
N VAL A 349 2.91 12.97 23.68
CA VAL A 349 3.94 13.94 23.29
C VAL A 349 5.32 13.36 23.58
N PHE A 350 5.54 12.78 24.77
CA PHE A 350 6.82 12.21 25.18
C PHE A 350 7.25 11.05 24.28
N LEU A 351 6.36 10.09 24.00
CA LEU A 351 6.63 8.99 23.07
C LEU A 351 6.80 9.49 21.62
N GLY A 352 6.06 10.53 21.23
CA GLY A 352 6.23 11.19 19.94
C GLY A 352 7.61 11.82 19.78
N THR A 353 8.10 12.51 20.81
CA THR A 353 9.44 13.11 20.84
C THR A 353 10.52 12.03 20.81
N PHE A 354 10.36 10.94 21.58
CA PHE A 354 11.24 9.77 21.49
C PHE A 354 11.31 9.23 20.06
N LEU A 355 10.16 8.99 19.45
CA LEU A 355 10.10 8.47 18.08
C LEU A 355 10.73 9.44 17.08
N TYR A 356 10.50 10.74 17.22
CA TYR A 356 11.12 11.77 16.38
C TYR A 356 12.65 11.77 16.50
N GLU A 357 13.18 11.83 17.72
CA GLU A 357 14.62 11.89 17.98
C GLU A 357 15.32 10.59 17.56
N TYR A 358 14.70 9.43 17.81
CA TYR A 358 15.26 8.15 17.40
C TYR A 358 15.23 8.00 15.87
N SER A 359 14.12 8.36 15.22
CA SER A 359 13.98 8.19 13.76
C SER A 359 14.93 9.08 12.95
N ARG A 360 15.12 10.35 13.35
CA ARG A 360 16.03 11.27 12.63
C ARG A 360 17.51 10.87 12.72
N ARG A 361 17.88 10.03 13.70
CA ARG A 361 19.24 9.48 13.89
C ARG A 361 19.49 8.16 13.16
N HIS A 362 18.43 7.51 12.69
CA HIS A 362 18.49 6.16 12.13
C HIS A 362 17.77 6.07 10.78
N PRO A 363 18.27 6.75 9.72
CA PRO A 363 17.73 6.58 8.36
C PRO A 363 17.97 5.16 7.81
N ASP A 364 18.89 4.40 8.42
CA ASP A 364 19.20 3.01 8.09
C ASP A 364 18.22 2.00 8.71
N TYR A 365 17.27 2.46 9.54
CA TYR A 365 16.23 1.60 10.12
C TYR A 365 14.95 1.73 9.31
N SER A 366 14.18 0.63 9.24
CA SER A 366 12.83 0.69 8.69
C SER A 366 11.87 1.40 9.64
N ILE A 367 10.78 1.96 9.10
CA ILE A 367 9.73 2.57 9.93
C ILE A 367 9.09 1.55 10.87
N ALA A 368 8.89 0.32 10.40
CA ALA A 368 8.34 -0.75 11.23
C ALA A 368 9.27 -1.12 12.41
N LEU A 369 10.60 -1.11 12.21
CA LEU A 369 11.56 -1.29 13.30
C LEU A 369 11.49 -0.13 14.29
N LEU A 370 11.54 1.12 13.81
CA LEU A 370 11.46 2.31 14.67
C LEU A 370 10.22 2.30 15.57
N LEU A 371 9.06 1.92 15.01
CA LEU A 371 7.83 1.80 15.79
C LEU A 371 7.88 0.63 16.79
N ARG A 372 8.53 -0.49 16.46
CA ARG A 372 8.77 -1.60 17.43
C ARG A 372 9.64 -1.15 18.59
N LEU A 373 10.70 -0.37 18.31
CA LEU A 373 11.57 0.20 19.35
C LEU A 373 10.78 1.16 20.25
N ALA A 374 9.93 2.03 19.68
CA ALA A 374 9.06 2.91 20.45
C ALA A 374 8.05 2.15 21.33
N LYS A 375 7.46 1.05 20.83
CA LYS A 375 6.58 0.19 21.65
C LYS A 375 7.34 -0.54 22.76
N LYS A 376 8.57 -0.99 22.50
CA LYS A 376 9.44 -1.58 23.53
C LYS A 376 9.79 -0.55 24.60
N TYR A 377 10.11 0.69 24.20
CA TYR A 377 10.35 1.79 25.11
C TYR A 377 9.13 2.09 25.98
N GLU A 378 7.95 2.24 25.36
CA GLU A 378 6.67 2.43 26.06
C GLU A 378 6.42 1.32 27.10
N ALA A 379 6.56 0.04 26.71
CA ALA A 379 6.36 -1.09 27.62
C ALA A 379 7.38 -1.13 28.77
N THR A 380 8.63 -0.73 28.52
CA THR A 380 9.65 -0.61 29.57
C THR A 380 9.29 0.49 30.55
N LEU A 381 8.80 1.65 30.10
CA LEU A 381 8.36 2.72 30.99
C LEU A 381 7.11 2.34 31.79
N GLU A 382 6.12 1.67 31.17
CA GLU A 382 4.94 1.16 31.86
C GLU A 382 5.31 0.23 33.02
N LYS A 383 6.32 -0.62 32.83
CA LYS A 383 6.86 -1.49 33.86
C LYS A 383 7.67 -0.70 34.90
N CYS A 384 8.70 0.02 34.47
CA CYS A 384 9.70 0.61 35.35
C CYS A 384 9.17 1.78 36.18
N CYS A 385 8.26 2.60 35.64
CA CYS A 385 7.68 3.71 36.38
C CYS A 385 6.75 3.29 37.52
N ALA A 386 6.42 2.00 37.62
CA ALA A 386 5.73 1.40 38.76
C ALA A 386 6.67 0.77 39.80
N GLU A 387 7.98 0.73 39.54
CA GLU A 387 8.98 0.17 40.46
C GLU A 387 9.47 1.20 41.48
N ALA A 388 10.12 0.74 42.56
CA ALA A 388 10.62 1.60 43.63
C ALA A 388 11.79 2.50 43.18
N ASP A 389 12.59 2.04 42.21
CA ASP A 389 13.66 2.80 41.59
C ASP A 389 13.50 2.75 40.05
N PRO A 390 12.66 3.63 39.48
CA PRO A 390 12.40 3.63 38.05
C PRO A 390 13.66 3.84 37.20
N SER A 391 14.53 4.77 37.59
CA SER A 391 15.74 5.11 36.83
C SER A 391 16.73 3.96 36.74
N ALA A 392 16.88 3.17 37.80
CA ALA A 392 17.66 1.94 37.72
C ALA A 392 17.03 0.89 36.80
N CYS A 393 15.69 0.81 36.74
CA CYS A 393 14.97 -0.14 35.90
C CYS A 393 15.05 0.22 34.40
N TYR A 394 14.78 1.46 34.02
CA TYR A 394 14.83 1.87 32.59
C TYR A 394 16.23 2.29 32.13
N GLY A 395 17.23 2.33 33.03
CA GLY A 395 18.60 2.77 32.75
C GLY A 395 19.32 2.05 31.61
N THR A 396 18.92 0.82 31.29
CA THR A 396 19.50 -0.01 30.20
C THR A 396 18.58 -0.16 28.99
N VAL A 397 17.50 0.62 28.90
CA VAL A 397 16.46 0.42 27.87
C VAL A 397 16.99 0.52 26.43
N LEU A 398 17.99 1.37 26.19
CA LEU A 398 18.59 1.51 24.86
C LEU A 398 19.42 0.27 24.47
N ASP A 399 20.08 -0.38 25.43
CA ASP A 399 20.81 -1.62 25.18
C ASP A 399 19.86 -2.79 24.84
N GLU A 400 18.66 -2.77 25.43
CA GLU A 400 17.60 -3.75 25.14
C GLU A 400 17.04 -3.65 23.71
N PHE A 401 17.37 -2.60 22.95
CA PHE A 401 16.98 -2.48 21.55
C PHE A 401 17.85 -3.33 20.62
N GLN A 402 19.08 -3.66 21.02
CA GLN A 402 20.04 -4.35 20.15
C GLN A 402 19.49 -5.66 19.55
N PRO A 403 18.81 -6.55 20.31
CA PRO A 403 18.22 -7.76 19.73
C PRO A 403 17.12 -7.48 18.70
N LEU A 404 16.33 -6.41 18.89
CA LEU A 404 15.27 -6.00 17.98
C LEU A 404 15.81 -5.43 16.67
N VAL A 405 17.01 -4.83 16.70
CA VAL A 405 17.73 -4.30 15.53
C VAL A 405 18.49 -5.42 14.79
N GLU A 406 19.13 -6.32 15.52
CA GLU A 406 19.93 -7.39 14.93
C GLU A 406 19.08 -8.47 14.24
N GLU A 407 17.90 -8.79 14.77
CA GLU A 407 16.97 -9.74 14.14
C GLU A 407 16.65 -9.40 12.67
N PRO A 408 16.12 -8.20 12.34
CA PRO A 408 15.82 -7.85 10.95
C PRO A 408 17.08 -7.71 10.09
N LYS A 409 18.19 -7.19 10.63
CA LYS A 409 19.46 -7.07 9.88
C LYS A 409 19.96 -8.44 9.42
N ASN A 410 19.97 -9.41 10.34
CA ASN A 410 20.37 -10.79 10.04
C ASN A 410 19.40 -11.46 9.05
N LEU A 411 18.09 -11.24 9.19
CA LEU A 411 17.09 -11.74 8.25
C LEU A 411 17.32 -11.20 6.83
N VAL A 412 17.52 -9.89 6.69
CA VAL A 412 17.76 -9.23 5.39
C VAL A 412 19.04 -9.76 4.76
N LYS A 413 20.13 -9.83 5.54
CA LYS A 413 21.41 -10.37 5.07
C LYS A 413 21.27 -11.79 4.54
N ALA A 414 20.72 -12.71 5.34
CA ALA A 414 20.57 -14.11 4.94
C ALA A 414 19.66 -14.30 3.71
N ASN A 415 18.59 -13.51 3.57
CA ASN A 415 17.71 -13.60 2.40
C ASN A 415 18.34 -12.95 1.15
N CYS A 416 19.15 -11.91 1.29
CA CYS A 416 19.90 -11.35 0.17
C CYS A 416 21.01 -12.29 -0.31
N GLU A 417 21.75 -12.94 0.58
CA GLU A 417 22.72 -13.99 0.22
C GLU A 417 22.04 -15.16 -0.51
N LEU A 418 20.85 -15.56 -0.06
CA LEU A 418 20.05 -16.58 -0.73
C LEU A 418 19.57 -16.12 -2.11
N PHE A 419 19.15 -14.86 -2.24
CA PHE A 419 18.75 -14.27 -3.51
C PHE A 419 19.91 -14.22 -4.51
N GLU A 420 21.09 -13.77 -4.09
CA GLU A 420 22.30 -13.73 -4.92
C GLU A 420 22.68 -15.12 -5.44
N LYS A 421 22.51 -16.16 -4.61
CA LYS A 421 22.78 -17.56 -4.99
C LYS A 421 21.76 -18.13 -5.98
N LEU A 422 20.48 -17.80 -5.83
CA LEU A 422 19.38 -18.45 -6.56
C LEU A 422 18.86 -17.64 -7.76
N GLY A 423 19.16 -16.34 -7.82
CA GLY A 423 18.49 -15.38 -8.69
C GLY A 423 17.01 -15.19 -8.32
N GLU A 424 16.32 -14.27 -9.01
CA GLU A 424 14.95 -13.90 -8.67
C GLU A 424 13.99 -15.10 -8.70
N TYR A 425 13.94 -15.85 -9.80
CA TYR A 425 12.99 -16.96 -9.94
C TYR A 425 13.23 -18.09 -8.93
N GLY A 426 14.49 -18.44 -8.67
CA GLY A 426 14.84 -19.45 -7.67
C GLY A 426 14.48 -18.99 -6.25
N PHE A 427 14.72 -17.71 -5.94
CA PHE A 427 14.35 -17.12 -4.65
C PHE A 427 12.83 -17.05 -4.47
N GLN A 428 12.05 -16.70 -5.50
CA GLN A 428 10.59 -16.76 -5.49
C GLN A 428 10.09 -18.17 -5.13
N ASN A 429 10.71 -19.21 -5.69
CA ASN A 429 10.32 -20.61 -5.42
C ASN A 429 10.65 -21.00 -3.97
N ALA A 430 11.82 -20.59 -3.45
CA ALA A 430 12.18 -20.82 -2.05
C ALA A 430 11.19 -20.15 -1.07
N LEU A 431 10.77 -18.93 -1.39
CA LEU A 431 9.74 -18.22 -0.63
C LEU A 431 8.38 -18.91 -0.74
N LEU A 432 8.01 -19.38 -1.94
CA LEU A 432 6.75 -20.08 -2.18
C LEU A 432 6.64 -21.35 -1.35
N VAL A 433 7.69 -22.16 -1.31
CA VAL A 433 7.74 -23.34 -0.44
C VAL A 433 7.58 -22.93 1.02
N ARG A 434 8.40 -21.97 1.49
CA ARG A 434 8.39 -21.49 2.88
C ARG A 434 7.00 -21.03 3.32
N TYR A 435 6.33 -20.18 2.53
CA TYR A 435 5.02 -19.63 2.89
C TYR A 435 3.87 -20.60 2.67
N THR A 436 3.98 -21.53 1.71
CA THR A 436 2.98 -22.60 1.57
C THR A 436 3.03 -23.56 2.75
N GLN A 437 4.21 -23.86 3.30
CA GLN A 437 4.33 -24.68 4.51
C GLN A 437 3.76 -23.98 5.76
N LYS A 438 3.92 -22.66 5.86
CA LYS A 438 3.42 -21.85 6.98
C LYS A 438 1.91 -21.60 6.93
N ALA A 439 1.33 -21.51 5.74
CA ALA A 439 -0.08 -21.17 5.54
C ALA A 439 -0.69 -21.93 4.35
N PRO A 440 -0.72 -23.28 4.38
CA PRO A 440 -1.14 -24.12 3.25
C PRO A 440 -2.62 -23.97 2.88
N GLN A 441 -3.46 -23.45 3.77
CA GLN A 441 -4.87 -23.19 3.52
C GLN A 441 -5.10 -21.97 2.60
N VAL A 442 -4.14 -21.04 2.53
CA VAL A 442 -4.23 -19.86 1.66
C VAL A 442 -4.33 -20.29 0.21
N SER A 443 -5.13 -19.59 -0.60
CA SER A 443 -5.32 -19.92 -2.01
C SER A 443 -3.99 -19.94 -2.77
N THR A 444 -3.85 -20.86 -3.72
CA THR A 444 -2.62 -21.00 -4.52
C THR A 444 -2.30 -19.73 -5.33
N PRO A 445 -3.27 -19.07 -5.99
CA PRO A 445 -3.02 -17.79 -6.64
C PRO A 445 -2.44 -16.73 -5.70
N THR A 446 -2.97 -16.62 -4.47
CA THR A 446 -2.48 -15.67 -3.46
C THR A 446 -1.05 -15.99 -3.02
N LEU A 447 -0.74 -17.26 -2.76
CA LEU A 447 0.62 -17.69 -2.40
C LEU A 447 1.62 -17.37 -3.52
N VAL A 448 1.27 -17.69 -4.77
CA VAL A 448 2.13 -17.39 -5.93
C VAL A 448 2.30 -15.88 -6.11
N GLU A 449 1.23 -15.08 -6.04
CA GLU A 449 1.31 -13.61 -6.13
C GLU A 449 2.23 -13.02 -5.05
N ALA A 450 2.04 -13.44 -3.79
CA ALA A 450 2.83 -12.96 -2.66
C ALA A 450 4.30 -13.36 -2.82
N SER A 451 4.61 -14.64 -3.07
CA SER A 451 5.99 -15.11 -3.20
C SER A 451 6.72 -14.52 -4.39
N ARG A 452 6.04 -14.29 -5.52
CA ARG A 452 6.61 -13.56 -6.66
C ARG A 452 6.94 -12.11 -6.29
N SER A 453 6.02 -11.44 -5.60
CA SER A 453 6.22 -10.06 -5.16
C SER A 453 7.38 -9.95 -4.17
N LEU A 454 7.46 -10.89 -3.21
CA LEU A 454 8.56 -10.99 -2.25
C LEU A 454 9.90 -11.25 -2.95
N GLY A 455 9.93 -12.09 -3.98
CA GLY A 455 11.16 -12.34 -4.73
C GLY A 455 11.68 -11.12 -5.48
N LYS A 456 10.78 -10.28 -6.01
CA LYS A 456 11.14 -9.00 -6.62
C LYS A 456 11.75 -7.99 -5.64
N VAL A 457 11.44 -8.11 -4.35
CA VAL A 457 12.09 -7.29 -3.31
C VAL A 457 13.59 -7.57 -3.28
N GLY A 458 14.02 -8.81 -3.54
CA GLY A 458 15.43 -9.15 -3.70
C GLY A 458 16.09 -8.32 -4.81
N SER A 459 15.48 -8.30 -6.00
CA SER A 459 15.96 -7.54 -7.15
C SER A 459 15.99 -6.03 -6.93
N LYS A 460 15.08 -5.51 -6.09
CA LYS A 460 14.97 -4.07 -5.79
C LYS A 460 15.86 -3.59 -4.65
N CYS A 461 16.08 -4.41 -3.64
CA CYS A 461 16.70 -3.98 -2.39
C CYS A 461 18.07 -4.61 -2.12
N CYS A 462 18.35 -5.83 -2.57
CA CYS A 462 19.62 -6.50 -2.22
C CYS A 462 20.83 -5.90 -2.95
N THR A 463 20.59 -5.21 -4.06
CA THR A 463 21.63 -4.48 -4.82
C THR A 463 21.94 -3.10 -4.25
N LEU A 464 21.15 -2.61 -3.28
CA LEU A 464 21.38 -1.32 -2.63
C LEU A 464 22.56 -1.38 -1.63
N PRO A 465 23.11 -0.22 -1.26
CA PRO A 465 24.06 -0.11 -0.15
C PRO A 465 23.51 -0.75 1.13
N GLU A 466 24.39 -1.37 1.94
CA GLU A 466 23.97 -2.16 3.11
C GLU A 466 23.04 -1.41 4.07
N ALA A 467 23.31 -0.13 4.30
CA ALA A 467 22.49 0.75 5.15
C ALA A 467 21.06 1.00 4.60
N GLU A 468 20.84 0.84 3.31
CA GLU A 468 19.53 1.07 2.66
C GLU A 468 18.72 -0.22 2.51
N ARG A 469 19.35 -1.40 2.67
CA ARG A 469 18.70 -2.70 2.44
C ARG A 469 17.55 -2.93 3.40
N LEU A 470 17.77 -2.71 4.70
CA LEU A 470 16.76 -2.95 5.73
C LEU A 470 15.49 -2.09 5.52
N PRO A 471 15.58 -0.75 5.42
CA PRO A 471 14.39 0.07 5.19
C PRO A 471 13.69 -0.30 3.88
N CYS A 472 14.44 -0.53 2.79
CA CYS A 472 13.86 -0.97 1.52
C CYS A 472 13.09 -2.29 1.67
N VAL A 473 13.69 -3.32 2.25
CA VAL A 473 13.07 -4.65 2.37
C VAL A 473 11.82 -4.58 3.25
N GLU A 474 11.88 -3.99 4.44
CA GLU A 474 10.72 -3.97 5.33
C GLU A 474 9.57 -3.09 4.82
N ASP A 475 9.85 -2.00 4.09
CA ASP A 475 8.81 -1.18 3.46
C ASP A 475 8.00 -2.00 2.44
N TYR A 476 8.68 -2.76 1.56
CA TYR A 476 8.01 -3.66 0.62
C TYR A 476 7.35 -4.87 1.31
N LEU A 477 8.00 -5.48 2.30
CA LEU A 477 7.43 -6.61 3.03
C LEU A 477 6.12 -6.23 3.72
N THR A 478 6.08 -5.07 4.37
CA THR A 478 4.87 -4.59 5.06
C THR A 478 3.72 -4.40 4.08
N ALA A 479 4.01 -3.87 2.89
CA ALA A 479 3.04 -3.68 1.81
C ALA A 479 2.50 -5.01 1.26
N ILE A 480 3.38 -5.99 1.01
CA ILE A 480 3.01 -7.32 0.49
C ILE A 480 2.23 -8.14 1.54
N LEU A 481 2.67 -8.14 2.80
CA LEU A 481 1.96 -8.82 3.88
C LEU A 481 0.59 -8.18 4.12
N ASN A 482 0.47 -6.86 3.98
CA ASN A 482 -0.84 -6.21 4.00
C ASN A 482 -1.76 -6.70 2.88
N ARG A 483 -1.24 -6.88 1.66
CA ARG A 483 -2.02 -7.47 0.55
C ARG A 483 -2.52 -8.86 0.90
N VAL A 484 -1.68 -9.71 1.49
CA VAL A 484 -2.08 -11.04 1.97
C VAL A 484 -3.21 -10.93 3.01
N CYS A 485 -3.06 -10.04 4.01
CA CYS A 485 -4.09 -9.85 5.04
C CYS A 485 -5.42 -9.36 4.47
N VAL A 486 -5.39 -8.39 3.57
CA VAL A 486 -6.60 -7.86 2.90
C VAL A 486 -7.34 -8.95 2.14
N LEU A 487 -6.62 -9.79 1.38
CA LEU A 487 -7.24 -10.91 0.67
C LEU A 487 -7.78 -11.98 1.64
N HIS A 488 -7.04 -12.26 2.70
CA HIS A 488 -7.41 -13.25 3.71
C HIS A 488 -8.66 -12.85 4.50
N GLU A 489 -8.89 -11.57 4.74
CA GLU A 489 -10.08 -11.15 5.49
C GLU A 489 -11.37 -11.26 4.73
N LYS A 490 -11.32 -11.16 3.41
CA LYS A 490 -12.47 -11.45 2.55
C LYS A 490 -12.82 -12.94 2.59
N THR A 491 -11.80 -13.80 2.70
CA THR A 491 -11.96 -15.25 2.71
C THR A 491 -11.01 -15.89 3.74
N PRO A 492 -11.34 -15.84 5.05
CA PRO A 492 -10.45 -16.30 6.10
C PRO A 492 -10.36 -17.83 6.10
N VAL A 493 -9.14 -18.35 5.93
CA VAL A 493 -8.88 -19.81 5.77
C VAL A 493 -7.84 -20.39 6.74
N SER A 494 -7.18 -19.54 7.53
CA SER A 494 -6.07 -19.92 8.42
C SER A 494 -6.06 -19.03 9.66
N GLU A 495 -6.18 -19.62 10.84
CA GLU A 495 -6.15 -18.91 12.12
C GLU A 495 -4.79 -18.26 12.40
N GLN A 496 -3.71 -18.91 11.96
CA GLN A 496 -2.35 -18.38 12.11
C GLN A 496 -2.15 -17.09 11.31
N VAL A 497 -2.64 -17.07 10.06
CA VAL A 497 -2.63 -15.86 9.22
C VAL A 497 -3.54 -14.79 9.85
N THR A 498 -4.73 -15.16 10.32
CA THR A 498 -5.63 -14.24 11.03
C THR A 498 -4.91 -13.59 12.21
N LYS A 499 -4.25 -14.37 13.07
CA LYS A 499 -3.49 -13.87 14.23
C LYS A 499 -2.41 -12.86 13.84
N CYS A 500 -1.63 -13.14 12.79
CA CYS A 500 -0.60 -12.20 12.34
C CYS A 500 -1.18 -10.95 11.65
N CYS A 501 -2.35 -11.04 11.03
CA CYS A 501 -2.99 -9.94 10.34
C CYS A 501 -3.75 -8.99 11.26
N THR A 502 -4.44 -9.52 12.27
CA THR A 502 -5.24 -8.77 13.25
C THR A 502 -4.44 -8.33 14.48
N GLY A 503 -3.27 -8.93 14.71
CA GLY A 503 -2.30 -8.45 15.68
C GLY A 503 -1.72 -7.07 15.33
N SER A 504 -0.68 -6.66 16.03
CA SER A 504 -0.04 -5.36 15.85
C SER A 504 0.56 -5.19 14.44
N VAL A 505 0.26 -4.07 13.76
CA VAL A 505 0.77 -3.76 12.40
C VAL A 505 2.29 -3.84 12.31
N VAL A 506 2.99 -3.39 13.35
CA VAL A 506 4.46 -3.34 13.40
C VAL A 506 5.06 -4.71 13.74
N GLU A 507 4.26 -5.62 14.31
CA GLU A 507 4.67 -7.00 14.61
C GLU A 507 4.29 -7.97 13.49
N ARG A 508 3.59 -7.50 12.44
CA ARG A 508 3.12 -8.35 11.35
C ARG A 508 4.29 -9.10 10.69
N ARG A 509 5.35 -8.40 10.29
CA ARG A 509 6.52 -9.02 9.65
C ARG A 509 7.20 -10.04 10.58
N PRO A 510 7.57 -9.72 11.83
CA PRO A 510 8.07 -10.70 12.79
C PRO A 510 7.14 -11.91 12.98
N CYS A 511 5.83 -11.68 13.09
CA CYS A 511 4.83 -12.75 13.26
C CYS A 511 4.84 -13.73 12.08
N PHE A 512 4.76 -13.23 10.84
CA PHE A 512 4.83 -14.07 9.63
C PHE A 512 6.16 -14.83 9.52
N SER A 513 7.28 -14.17 9.86
CA SER A 513 8.59 -14.82 9.91
C SER A 513 8.63 -15.97 10.92
N ALA A 514 7.99 -15.80 12.08
CA ALA A 514 7.97 -16.77 13.17
C ALA A 514 6.94 -17.90 13.01
N LEU A 515 6.02 -17.83 12.03
CA LEU A 515 5.03 -18.90 11.81
C LEU A 515 5.71 -20.27 11.67
N PRO A 516 5.31 -21.31 12.43
CA PRO A 516 5.81 -22.66 12.20
C PRO A 516 5.21 -23.24 10.91
N VAL A 517 5.67 -24.43 10.54
CA VAL A 517 4.89 -25.27 9.61
C VAL A 517 3.54 -25.57 10.26
N ASP A 518 2.45 -25.49 9.50
CA ASP A 518 1.13 -25.74 10.05
C ASP A 518 0.87 -27.25 10.21
N GLU A 519 1.10 -27.75 11.42
CA GLU A 519 0.86 -29.15 11.78
C GLU A 519 -0.64 -29.51 11.87
N THR A 520 -1.54 -28.52 11.90
CA THR A 520 -2.99 -28.75 11.90
C THR A 520 -3.56 -28.96 10.51
N TYR A 521 -2.78 -28.65 9.48
CA TYR A 521 -3.19 -28.79 8.10
C TYR A 521 -3.28 -30.25 7.68
N VAL A 522 -4.46 -30.65 7.21
CA VAL A 522 -4.65 -31.94 6.54
C VAL A 522 -4.17 -31.81 5.10
N PRO A 523 -3.15 -32.57 4.67
CA PRO A 523 -2.63 -32.46 3.31
C PRO A 523 -3.72 -32.65 2.26
N LYS A 524 -3.72 -31.77 1.25
CA LYS A 524 -4.68 -31.84 0.15
C LYS A 524 -4.44 -33.14 -0.62
N GLU A 525 -5.51 -33.81 -1.04
CA GLU A 525 -5.40 -34.99 -1.89
C GLU A 525 -4.64 -34.69 -3.18
N PHE A 526 -3.83 -35.64 -3.62
CA PHE A 526 -3.13 -35.51 -4.89
C PHE A 526 -4.13 -35.59 -6.04
N LYS A 527 -4.20 -34.55 -6.87
CA LYS A 527 -5.00 -34.54 -8.10
C LYS A 527 -4.07 -34.50 -9.30
N ALA A 528 -4.06 -35.56 -10.10
CA ALA A 528 -3.19 -35.67 -11.29
C ALA A 528 -3.39 -34.50 -12.27
N GLU A 529 -4.63 -34.03 -12.43
CA GLU A 529 -5.01 -32.88 -13.25
C GLU A 529 -4.25 -31.60 -12.87
N THR A 530 -3.89 -31.42 -11.60
CA THR A 530 -3.13 -30.23 -11.14
C THR A 530 -1.69 -30.22 -11.67
N PHE A 531 -1.19 -31.39 -12.06
CA PHE A 531 0.14 -31.61 -12.61
C PHE A 531 0.10 -32.05 -14.09
N THR A 532 -1.09 -32.04 -14.70
CA THR A 532 -1.26 -32.31 -16.13
C THR A 532 -1.20 -30.99 -16.89
N PHE A 533 -0.33 -30.95 -17.90
CA PHE A 533 -0.11 -29.79 -18.75
C PHE A 533 -0.46 -30.17 -20.18
N HIS A 534 -0.86 -29.19 -20.97
CA HIS A 534 -1.19 -29.36 -22.38
C HIS A 534 -0.20 -28.57 -23.24
N ALA A 535 -0.23 -28.79 -24.55
CA ALA A 535 0.66 -28.13 -25.49
C ALA A 535 0.54 -26.59 -25.50
N ASP A 536 -0.56 -26.04 -24.97
CA ASP A 536 -0.80 -24.61 -24.83
C ASP A 536 0.27 -23.92 -23.95
N ILE A 537 0.82 -24.61 -22.95
CA ILE A 537 1.88 -24.06 -22.11
C ILE A 537 3.12 -23.67 -22.91
N CYS A 538 3.37 -24.32 -24.06
CA CYS A 538 4.57 -24.11 -24.85
C CYS A 538 4.58 -22.76 -25.58
N THR A 539 3.42 -22.18 -25.89
CA THR A 539 3.29 -20.88 -26.56
C THR A 539 3.14 -19.72 -25.59
N LEU A 540 2.94 -19.98 -24.29
CA LEU A 540 2.82 -18.94 -23.29
C LEU A 540 4.10 -18.09 -23.16
N PRO A 541 3.97 -16.78 -22.84
CA PRO A 541 5.10 -15.96 -22.42
C PRO A 541 5.84 -16.58 -21.24
N GLU A 542 7.16 -16.36 -21.14
CA GLU A 542 7.99 -16.98 -20.10
C GLU A 542 7.48 -16.69 -18.68
N LYS A 543 6.99 -15.47 -18.43
CA LYS A 543 6.40 -15.10 -17.15
C LYS A 543 5.18 -15.97 -16.78
N GLU A 544 4.34 -16.29 -17.75
CA GLU A 544 3.15 -17.14 -17.54
C GLU A 544 3.55 -18.60 -17.35
N LYS A 545 4.53 -19.09 -18.11
CA LYS A 545 5.15 -20.41 -17.88
C LYS A 545 5.70 -20.55 -16.47
N GLN A 546 6.40 -19.54 -15.97
CA GLN A 546 6.90 -19.49 -14.59
C GLN A 546 5.76 -19.51 -13.57
N MET A 547 4.67 -18.77 -13.79
CA MET A 547 3.51 -18.79 -12.90
C MET A 547 2.83 -20.16 -12.87
N LYS A 548 2.72 -20.85 -14.00
CA LYS A 548 2.20 -22.22 -14.07
C LYS A 548 3.09 -23.20 -13.29
N LYS A 549 4.42 -23.13 -13.45
CA LYS A 549 5.40 -23.91 -12.67
C LYS A 549 5.27 -23.66 -11.16
N GLN A 550 5.15 -22.40 -10.76
CA GLN A 550 4.97 -22.02 -9.35
C GLN A 550 3.64 -22.49 -8.78
N THR A 551 2.57 -22.44 -9.58
CA THR A 551 1.26 -22.99 -9.18
C THR A 551 1.37 -24.48 -8.87
N ALA A 552 2.03 -25.26 -9.73
CA ALA A 552 2.28 -26.69 -9.48
C ALA A 552 3.14 -26.90 -8.22
N LEU A 553 4.20 -26.12 -8.02
CA LEU A 553 5.05 -26.19 -6.82
C LEU A 553 4.25 -25.96 -5.53
N ALA A 554 3.40 -24.94 -5.49
CA ALA A 554 2.56 -24.67 -4.33
C ALA A 554 1.57 -25.82 -4.06
N GLU A 555 0.94 -26.37 -5.09
CA GLU A 555 0.04 -27.51 -4.96
C GLU A 555 0.77 -28.78 -4.49
N LEU A 556 2.03 -28.96 -4.92
CA LEU A 556 2.88 -30.05 -4.45
C LEU A 556 3.15 -29.95 -2.96
N VAL A 557 3.50 -28.75 -2.48
CA VAL A 557 3.73 -28.50 -1.05
C VAL A 557 2.42 -28.64 -0.26
N LYS A 558 1.28 -28.25 -0.82
CA LYS A 558 -0.04 -28.50 -0.20
C LYS A 558 -0.40 -29.97 -0.11
N HIS A 559 0.08 -30.80 -1.03
CA HIS A 559 -0.08 -32.24 -0.96
C HIS A 559 0.93 -32.89 0.01
N LYS A 560 2.15 -32.36 0.07
CA LYS A 560 3.26 -32.89 0.88
C LYS A 560 3.96 -31.75 1.64
N PRO A 561 3.35 -31.23 2.72
CA PRO A 561 3.87 -30.05 3.43
C PRO A 561 5.21 -30.31 4.11
N LYS A 562 5.53 -31.58 4.41
CA LYS A 562 6.79 -32.01 5.03
C LYS A 562 7.87 -32.42 4.03
N ALA A 563 7.65 -32.21 2.73
CA ALA A 563 8.66 -32.48 1.71
C ALA A 563 9.93 -31.66 1.97
N THR A 564 11.09 -32.31 1.89
CA THR A 564 12.38 -31.63 2.07
C THR A 564 12.71 -30.77 0.84
N GLY A 565 13.63 -29.82 1.02
CA GLY A 565 14.11 -28.99 -0.10
C GLY A 565 14.69 -29.82 -1.25
N ASP A 566 15.35 -30.94 -0.94
CA ASP A 566 15.91 -31.84 -1.95
C ASP A 566 14.82 -32.63 -2.69
N GLN A 567 13.78 -33.10 -1.99
CA GLN A 567 12.63 -33.76 -2.63
C GLN A 567 11.92 -32.80 -3.58
N LEU A 568 11.65 -31.57 -3.14
CA LEU A 568 11.01 -30.54 -3.96
C LEU A 568 11.87 -30.15 -5.17
N LYS A 569 13.19 -30.06 -4.99
CA LYS A 569 14.14 -29.76 -6.08
C LYS A 569 14.14 -30.87 -7.13
N THR A 570 14.14 -32.14 -6.71
CA THR A 570 14.08 -33.30 -7.61
C THR A 570 12.79 -33.26 -8.44
N VAL A 571 11.63 -33.15 -7.78
CA VAL A 571 10.34 -33.13 -8.48
C VAL A 571 10.24 -31.94 -9.45
N MET A 572 10.66 -30.75 -9.04
CA MET A 572 10.63 -29.57 -9.92
C MET A 572 11.64 -29.66 -11.08
N GLY A 573 12.75 -30.36 -10.88
CA GLY A 573 13.72 -30.65 -11.93
C GLY A 573 13.17 -31.60 -12.99
N GLU A 574 12.56 -32.70 -12.55
CA GLU A 574 11.84 -33.65 -13.43
C GLU A 574 10.71 -32.94 -14.18
N PHE A 575 9.96 -32.07 -13.47
CA PHE A 575 8.90 -31.26 -14.05
C PHE A 575 9.40 -30.32 -15.15
N ALA A 576 10.51 -29.61 -14.91
CA ALA A 576 11.10 -28.73 -15.90
C ALA A 576 11.64 -29.50 -17.12
N ALA A 577 12.26 -30.67 -16.90
CA ALA A 577 12.75 -31.53 -17.97
C ALA A 577 11.62 -32.10 -18.83
N PHE A 578 10.50 -32.49 -18.21
CA PHE A 578 9.29 -32.91 -18.91
C PHE A 578 8.72 -31.79 -19.80
N LEU A 579 8.57 -30.57 -19.26
CA LEU A 579 8.09 -29.44 -20.05
C LEU A 579 9.02 -29.13 -21.23
N ASP A 580 10.34 -29.13 -21.02
CA ASP A 580 11.30 -28.88 -22.09
C ASP A 580 11.26 -29.96 -23.17
N LYS A 581 11.18 -31.23 -22.77
CA LYS A 581 11.04 -32.37 -23.67
C LYS A 581 9.78 -32.26 -24.52
N CYS A 582 8.61 -32.12 -23.89
CA CYS A 582 7.34 -32.13 -24.62
C CYS A 582 7.08 -30.87 -25.42
N CYS A 583 7.62 -29.71 -25.02
CA CYS A 583 7.54 -28.51 -25.87
C CYS A 583 8.45 -28.56 -27.10
N LYS A 584 9.45 -29.46 -27.14
CA LYS A 584 10.33 -29.71 -28.28
C LYS A 584 9.90 -30.91 -29.14
N ALA A 585 8.87 -31.66 -28.73
CA ALA A 585 8.37 -32.79 -29.47
C ALA A 585 7.62 -32.35 -30.76
N ASP A 586 7.65 -33.20 -31.78
CA ASP A 586 6.91 -32.98 -33.04
C ASP A 586 5.39 -32.95 -32.79
N ASP A 587 4.89 -33.92 -32.03
CA ASP A 587 3.53 -33.92 -31.47
C ASP A 587 3.57 -33.63 -29.97
N LYS A 588 3.37 -32.36 -29.64
CA LYS A 588 3.45 -31.85 -28.26
C LYS A 588 2.34 -32.46 -27.40
N GLU A 589 1.10 -32.46 -27.88
CA GLU A 589 -0.05 -32.92 -27.09
C GLU A 589 0.02 -34.42 -26.81
N ALA A 590 0.48 -35.21 -27.78
CA ALA A 590 0.74 -36.63 -27.57
C ALA A 590 1.85 -36.84 -26.52
N CYS A 591 2.95 -36.08 -26.57
CA CYS A 591 4.00 -36.17 -25.55
C CYS A 591 3.47 -35.84 -24.14
N PHE A 592 2.73 -34.74 -24.01
CA PHE A 592 2.13 -34.34 -22.73
C PHE A 592 1.19 -35.43 -22.17
N SER A 593 0.37 -36.03 -23.04
CA SER A 593 -0.56 -37.09 -22.68
C SER A 593 0.14 -38.40 -22.27
N GLU A 594 1.24 -38.76 -22.93
CA GLU A 594 1.96 -40.01 -22.65
C GLU A 594 2.90 -39.90 -21.44
N ASP A 595 3.66 -38.81 -21.35
CA ASP A 595 4.69 -38.63 -20.32
C ASP A 595 4.18 -37.94 -19.05
N GLY A 596 3.05 -37.23 -19.12
CA GLY A 596 2.40 -36.60 -17.96
C GLY A 596 2.11 -37.58 -16.82
N PRO A 597 1.47 -38.74 -17.07
CA PRO A 597 1.26 -39.76 -16.04
C PRO A 597 2.55 -40.32 -15.45
N LYS A 598 3.63 -40.42 -16.24
CA LYS A 598 4.94 -40.91 -15.77
C LYS A 598 5.57 -39.92 -14.79
N LEU A 599 5.48 -38.62 -15.09
CA LEU A 599 5.92 -37.54 -14.20
C LEU A 599 5.13 -37.50 -12.89
N VAL A 600 3.82 -37.70 -12.97
CA VAL A 600 2.96 -37.80 -11.78
C VAL A 600 3.43 -38.94 -10.86
N ALA A 601 3.68 -40.12 -11.44
CA ALA A 601 4.14 -41.28 -10.68
C ALA A 601 5.54 -41.08 -10.08
N SER A 602 6.50 -40.51 -10.84
CA SER A 602 7.84 -40.22 -10.32
C SER A 602 7.80 -39.17 -9.20
N SER A 603 6.97 -38.15 -9.35
CA SER A 603 6.78 -37.11 -8.33
C SER A 603 6.23 -37.68 -7.02
N GLN A 604 5.26 -38.59 -7.10
CA GLN A 604 4.73 -39.27 -5.91
C GLN A 604 5.79 -40.14 -5.24
N ALA A 605 6.61 -40.85 -6.02
CA ALA A 605 7.70 -41.69 -5.50
C ALA A 605 8.80 -40.85 -4.84
N ALA A 606 9.17 -39.71 -5.43
CA ALA A 606 10.16 -38.79 -4.85
C ALA A 606 9.69 -38.11 -3.55
N LEU A 607 8.37 -38.07 -3.32
CA LEU A 607 7.72 -37.50 -2.14
C LEU A 607 7.20 -38.54 -1.15
N ALA A 608 7.42 -39.82 -1.41
CA ALA A 608 7.26 -40.90 -0.45
C ALA A 608 8.43 -40.86 0.55
#